data_AF-A0A5C8FX73-F1
#
_entry.id   AF-A0A5C8FX73-F1
#
_cell.length_a   1.000
_cell.length_b   1.000
_cell.length_c   1.000
_cell.angle_alpha   90.00
_cell.angle_beta   90.00
_cell.angle_gamma   90.00
#
_symmetry.space_group_name_H-M   'P 1'
#
loop_
_entity.id
_entity.type
_entity.pdbx_description
1 polymer ?
#
loop_
_entity_poly.entity_id
_entity_poly.type
_entity_poly.pdbx_seq_one_letter_code
_entity_poly.pdbx_strand_id
1 'polypeptide(L)'
;MKNELKTKNEKIMKNQLIEALIKYFDLSKYNYDCIENIEIKLDDKYSVVISEQDLKNYFEIQERYKNEYRKVRRRIKENRRRSGE
;
A
#
# COMPACT_ATOMS: atom_id res chain seq x y z
N MET A 1 9.86 -22.35 8.61
CA MET A 1 9.96 -21.08 9.38
C MET A 1 10.92 -20.04 8.79
N LYS A 2 12.18 -20.36 8.43
CA LYS A 2 13.13 -19.34 7.88
C LYS A 2 12.64 -18.66 6.57
N ASN A 3 12.00 -19.42 5.67
CA ASN A 3 11.54 -18.86 4.38
C ASN A 3 10.36 -17.89 4.52
N GLU A 4 9.41 -18.15 5.42
CA GLU A 4 8.23 -17.28 5.59
C GLU A 4 8.58 -15.90 6.16
N LEU A 5 9.50 -15.85 7.13
CA LEU A 5 10.02 -14.60 7.69
C LEU A 5 10.72 -13.77 6.62
N LYS A 6 11.54 -14.41 5.78
CA LYS A 6 12.22 -13.75 4.67
C LYS A 6 11.22 -13.15 3.68
N THR A 7 10.21 -13.92 3.24
CA THR A 7 9.16 -13.43 2.32
C THR A 7 8.33 -12.30 2.93
N LYS A 8 8.05 -12.33 4.23
CA LYS A 8 7.36 -11.22 4.92
C LYS A 8 8.20 -9.95 4.92
N ASN A 9 9.49 -10.05 5.21
CA ASN A 9 10.39 -8.91 5.22
C ASN A 9 10.57 -8.30 3.82
N GLU A 10 10.69 -9.12 2.79
CA GLU A 10 10.74 -8.68 1.38
C GLU A 10 9.47 -7.90 1.00
N LYS A 11 8.29 -8.39 1.39
CA LYS A 11 7.02 -7.67 1.16
C LYS A 11 6.95 -6.33 1.89
N ILE A 12 7.37 -6.27 3.15
CA ILE A 12 7.41 -5.03 3.93
C ILE A 12 8.31 -4.00 3.26
N MET A 13 9.52 -4.43 2.87
CA MET A 13 10.49 -3.57 2.23
C MET A 13 9.99 -3.06 0.87
N LYS A 14 9.38 -3.93 0.05
CA LYS A 14 8.78 -3.54 -1.23
C LYS A 14 7.67 -2.49 -1.05
N ASN A 15 6.82 -2.65 -0.03
CA ASN A 15 5.78 -1.67 0.27
C ASN A 15 6.36 -0.31 0.70
N GLN A 16 7.42 -0.30 1.50
CA GLN A 16 8.11 0.94 1.89
C GLN A 16 8.72 1.66 0.68
N LEU A 17 9.30 0.91 -0.27
CA LEU A 17 9.80 1.47 -1.52
C LEU A 17 8.68 2.04 -2.39
N ILE A 18 7.53 1.37 -2.48
CA ILE A 18 6.34 1.88 -3.16
C ILE A 18 5.88 3.20 -2.54
N GLU A 19 5.79 3.30 -1.21
CA GLU A 19 5.42 4.53 -0.53
C GLU A 19 6.38 5.68 -0.82
N ALA A 20 7.68 5.41 -0.84
CA ALA A 20 8.70 6.39 -1.17
C ALA A 20 8.55 6.89 -2.62
N LEU A 21 8.32 5.98 -3.58
CA LEU A 21 8.09 6.33 -4.98
C LEU A 21 6.83 7.17 -5.17
N ILE A 22 5.74 6.78 -4.52
CA ILE A 22 4.48 7.52 -4.55
C ILE A 22 4.70 8.96 -4.10
N LYS A 23 5.44 9.15 -3.01
CA LYS A 23 5.75 10.49 -2.49
C LYS A 23 6.68 11.28 -3.41
N TYR A 24 7.68 10.62 -4.00
CA TYR A 24 8.68 11.29 -4.83
C TYR A 24 8.13 11.74 -6.18
N PHE A 25 7.29 10.90 -6.81
CA PHE A 25 6.71 11.16 -8.13
C PHE A 25 5.28 11.71 -8.08
N ASP A 26 4.75 12.00 -6.88
CA ASP A 26 3.36 12.42 -6.66
C ASP A 26 2.34 11.50 -7.36
N LEU A 27 2.53 10.19 -7.16
CA LEU A 27 1.67 9.18 -7.75
C LEU A 27 0.37 9.06 -6.96
N SER A 28 -0.67 8.67 -7.66
CA SER A 28 -2.02 8.52 -7.15
C SER A 28 -2.70 7.39 -7.89
N LYS A 29 -3.90 7.01 -7.43
CA LYS A 29 -4.74 6.03 -8.12
C LYS A 29 -5.16 6.44 -9.54
N TYR A 30 -4.87 7.67 -9.97
CA TYR A 30 -5.28 8.23 -11.25
C TYR A 30 -4.14 8.41 -12.26
N ASN A 31 -2.89 8.23 -11.84
CA ASN A 31 -1.70 8.46 -12.68
C ASN A 31 -0.56 7.46 -12.43
N TYR A 32 -0.81 6.37 -11.68
CA TYR A 32 0.22 5.37 -11.39
C TYR A 32 0.63 4.54 -12.61
N ASP A 33 -0.19 4.54 -13.66
CA ASP A 33 0.02 3.88 -14.94
C ASP A 33 0.90 4.70 -15.90
N CYS A 34 1.23 5.94 -15.53
CA CYS A 34 2.09 6.82 -16.33
C CYS A 34 3.59 6.54 -16.18
N ILE A 35 3.98 5.55 -15.36
CA ILE A 35 5.36 5.17 -15.09
C ILE A 35 5.61 3.73 -15.50
N GLU A 36 6.74 3.53 -16.18
CA GLU A 36 7.25 2.20 -16.49
C GLU A 36 7.68 1.47 -15.22
N ASN A 37 7.91 0.16 -15.35
CA ASN A 37 8.44 -0.65 -14.25
C ASN A 37 9.75 -0.06 -13.72
N ILE A 38 9.81 0.16 -12.41
CA ILE A 38 10.96 0.76 -11.74
C ILE A 38 11.80 -0.35 -11.13
N GLU A 39 13.04 -0.51 -11.61
CA GLU A 39 14.03 -1.39 -10.99
C GLU A 39 14.88 -0.60 -9.99
N ILE A 40 14.87 -1.03 -8.72
CA ILE A 40 15.68 -0.47 -7.64
C ILE A 40 16.76 -1.48 -7.30
N LYS A 41 18.02 -1.13 -7.56
CA LYS A 41 19.19 -1.92 -7.13
C LYS A 41 19.50 -1.63 -5.67
N LEU A 42 19.48 -2.66 -4.83
CA LEU A 42 19.80 -2.56 -3.41
C LEU A 42 21.28 -2.87 -3.15
N ASP A 43 21.83 -3.85 -3.88
CA ASP A 43 23.26 -4.15 -3.99
C ASP A 43 23.57 -4.84 -5.33
N ASP A 44 24.80 -5.34 -5.50
CA ASP A 44 25.25 -6.00 -6.74
C ASP A 44 24.49 -7.29 -7.10
N LYS A 45 23.74 -7.87 -6.16
CA LYS A 45 23.03 -9.17 -6.31
C LYS A 45 21.52 -9.06 -6.14
N TYR A 46 21.03 -7.99 -5.54
CA TYR A 46 19.61 -7.81 -5.23
C TYR A 46 19.05 -6.56 -5.88
N SER A 47 18.06 -6.77 -6.74
CA SER A 47 17.19 -5.71 -7.24
C SER A 47 15.72 -6.01 -6.90
N VAL A 48 14.94 -4.95 -6.73
CA VAL A 48 13.50 -5.00 -6.54
C VAL A 48 12.87 -4.30 -7.71
N VAL A 49 12.01 -5.01 -8.43
CA VAL A 49 11.19 -4.42 -9.49
C VAL A 49 9.83 -4.05 -8.93
N ILE A 50 9.44 -2.80 -9.12
CA ILE A 50 8.13 -2.27 -8.80
C ILE A 50 7.39 -2.07 -10.12
N SER A 51 6.38 -2.89 -10.33
CA SER A 51 5.56 -2.87 -11.54
C SER A 51 4.32 -2.01 -11.38
N GLU A 52 3.70 -1.65 -12.50
CA GLU A 52 2.37 -1.03 -12.53
C GLU A 52 1.36 -1.83 -11.69
N GLN A 53 1.38 -3.17 -11.80
CA GLN A 53 0.48 -4.05 -11.05
C GLN A 53 0.72 -3.96 -9.54
N ASP A 54 1.96 -3.75 -9.08
CA ASP A 54 2.25 -3.55 -7.66
C ASP A 54 1.62 -2.24 -7.14
N LEU A 55 1.72 -1.17 -7.93
CA LEU A 55 1.12 0.12 -7.61
C LEU A 55 -0.41 0.05 -7.61
N LYS A 56 -0.99 -0.62 -8.61
CA LYS A 56 -2.43 -0.91 -8.66
C LYS A 56 -2.90 -1.64 -7.40
N ASN A 57 -2.24 -2.74 -7.05
CA ASN A 57 -2.55 -3.52 -5.85
C ASN A 57 -2.46 -2.65 -4.58
N TYR A 58 -1.42 -1.82 -4.48
CA TYR A 58 -1.25 -0.91 -3.36
C TYR A 58 -2.44 0.07 -3.24
N PHE A 59 -2.82 0.76 -4.32
CA PHE A 59 -3.93 1.72 -4.30
C PHE A 59 -5.29 1.05 -4.02
N GLU A 60 -5.54 -0.14 -4.56
CA GLU A 60 -6.76 -0.91 -4.27
C GLU A 60 -6.87 -1.28 -2.79
N ILE A 61 -5.77 -1.74 -2.17
CA ILE A 61 -5.72 -2.06 -0.74
C ILE A 61 -5.97 -0.80 0.11
N GLN A 62 -5.31 0.32 -0.24
CA GLN A 62 -5.49 1.59 0.46
C GLN A 62 -6.95 2.09 0.40
N GLU A 63 -7.59 1.99 -0.77
CA GLU A 63 -9.00 2.37 -0.93
C GLU A 63 -9.93 1.47 -0.12
N ARG A 64 -9.70 0.15 -0.13
CA ARG A 64 -10.46 -0.80 0.70
C ARG A 64 -10.34 -0.48 2.18
N TYR A 65 -9.12 -0.23 2.68
CA TYR A 65 -8.89 0.13 4.08
C TYR A 65 -9.62 1.43 4.46
N LYS A 66 -9.53 2.46 3.61
CA LYS A 66 -10.24 3.73 3.80
C LYS A 66 -11.76 3.54 3.87
N ASN A 67 -12.31 2.68 3.03
CA ASN A 67 -13.74 2.37 3.01
C ASN A 67 -14.19 1.61 4.26
N GLU A 68 -13.43 0.61 4.71
CA GLU A 68 -13.73 -0.12 5.94
C GLU A 68 -13.64 0.79 7.17
N TYR A 69 -12.60 1.63 7.26
CA TYR A 69 -12.48 2.62 8.33
C TYR A 69 -13.68 3.57 8.38
N ARG A 70 -14.15 4.06 7.22
CA ARG A 70 -15.37 4.88 7.13
C ARG A 70 -16.61 4.14 7.64
N LYS A 71 -16.78 2.86 7.29
CA LYS A 71 -17.90 2.04 7.79
C LYS A 71 -17.86 1.87 9.30
N VAL A 72 -16.68 1.57 9.85
CA VAL A 72 -16.48 1.44 11.31
C VAL A 72 -16.81 2.75 12.01
N ARG A 73 -16.28 3.88 11.50
CA ARG A 73 -16.55 5.21 12.06
C ARG A 73 -18.03 5.58 12.03
N ARG A 74 -18.77 5.22 10.96
CA ARG A 74 -20.23 5.42 10.89
C ARG A 74 -20.96 4.61 11.97
N ARG A 75 -20.64 3.33 12.11
CA ARG A 75 -21.21 2.46 13.16
C ARG A 75 -20.98 3.01 14.56
N ILE A 76 -19.77 3.48 14.86
CA ILE A 76 -19.46 4.10 16.16
C ILE A 76 -20.34 5.34 16.41
N LYS A 77 -20.50 6.21 15.41
CA LYS A 77 -21.34 7.41 15.54
C LYS A 77 -22.82 7.07 15.73
N GLU A 78 -23.33 6.07 15.03
CA GLU A 78 -24.72 5.62 15.16
C GLU A 78 -24.98 5.00 16.54
N ASN A 79 -24.03 4.21 17.05
CA ASN A 79 -24.13 3.64 18.38
C ASN A 79 -24.17 4.73 19.47
N ARG A 80 -23.30 5.75 19.40
CA ARG A 80 -23.33 6.89 20.35
C ARG A 80 -24.69 7.58 20.37
N ARG A 81 -25.24 7.89 19.18
CA ARG A 81 -26.59 8.48 19.05
C ARG A 81 -27.69 7.61 19.66
N ARG A 82 -27.60 6.28 19.52
CA ARG A 82 -28.58 5.33 20.11
C ARG A 82 -28.43 5.20 21.62
N SER A 83 -27.22 5.34 22.14
CA SER A 83 -26.91 5.25 23.56
C SER A 83 -27.20 6.54 24.34
N GLY A 84 -27.60 7.62 23.66
CA GLY A 84 -27.88 8.92 24.30
C GLY A 84 -26.61 9.69 24.70
N GLU A 85 -25.45 9.32 24.16
CA GLU A 85 -24.19 10.07 24.24
C GLU A 85 -24.08 11.18 23.19
#